data_AF-A0A8A3PQ44-F1
#
_entry.id   AF-A0A8A3PQ44-F1
#
_cell.length_a   1.000
_cell.length_b   1.000
_cell.length_c   1.000
_cell.angle_alpha   90.00
_cell.angle_beta   90.00
_cell.angle_gamma   90.00
#
_symmetry.space_group_name_H-M   'P 1'
#
loop_
_entity.id
_entity.type
_entity.pdbx_description
1 polymer ?
#
loop_
_entity_poly.entity_id
_entity_poly.type
_entity_poly.pdbx_seq_one_letter_code
_entity_poly.pdbx_strand_id
1 'polypeptide(L)'
;MSSSESSKTLEPRAIPCFNYQLPQRIRYGKNKGYIIIPNFNTATGPVNQNLAIAKNSEFPNLLKAAGHLTKEEDESIYCHEVESGQPYYISAAPEDDNPIHTLQYFNQQDVKAITPAFEAMKEARKIALRRGTGPNSRKGIPAFEQLMSTCRSSSRRSYPQGFTITPQEDSICAAPVNAAMMCNAESTGNINRLIAIAATHLLESCAPREVLEHLAKQADAAVPLTVGDEHNKYFSTIQYNYSDADVASLELSIGEVGALHIDSHDDPTLWTVLLILSNIPEGYWPGRTFVSSLRVYATMGPMTALVFKAVHPHISLGPISMGNSTREPYVSVLPKSIQTMDPELYQHSRLVAVCYPKKAIMRQSPTLIRRSTPAILHRKNGLRSSLPEAHPVAIAAFGTRRNQMEYLARLETHDMMIQVRINTALIMPSADWFAHKWRWREEDGGIMTPSVSRIQAVIDGLSDEDAQWYTAYKEKCEDILSMKWFGRQKNGNSHWVSTQEIGSTFADADPSEQTTAEAQKDFNKRLRHFTDIVVLKRQYGNKPFKCPSCEARFGTKQGCKVHHDRQHKETHEWQIPSPSLDPTHQLQAELASNEDGEGEEAAAETSGEDKEASEDEAPLIQKRKRTEDS
;
A
#
# COMPACT_ATOMS: atom_id res chain seq x y z
N MET A 1 -8.72 66.23 26.46
CA MET A 1 -7.75 65.22 26.94
C MET A 1 -7.93 63.97 26.11
N SER A 2 -6.90 63.62 25.36
CA SER A 2 -6.86 62.53 24.37
C SER A 2 -6.68 61.19 25.09
N SER A 3 -7.52 60.21 24.76
CA SER A 3 -7.33 58.80 25.11
C SER A 3 -6.48 58.13 24.04
N SER A 4 -5.25 57.80 24.38
CA SER A 4 -4.31 57.06 23.54
C SER A 4 -4.72 55.58 23.47
N GLU A 5 -5.20 55.14 22.32
CA GLU A 5 -5.22 53.73 21.95
C GLU A 5 -3.76 53.23 21.87
N SER A 6 -3.36 52.37 22.80
CA SER A 6 -2.11 51.64 22.67
C SER A 6 -2.29 50.60 21.56
N SER A 7 -1.77 50.92 20.39
CA SER A 7 -1.39 49.97 19.34
C SER A 7 -0.62 48.81 19.99
N LYS A 8 -1.28 47.66 20.16
CA LYS A 8 -0.61 46.39 20.40
C LYS A 8 0.01 46.00 19.07
N THR A 9 1.27 46.38 18.89
CA THR A 9 2.13 45.78 17.88
C THR A 9 2.13 44.27 18.10
N LEU A 10 1.48 43.53 17.20
CA LEU A 10 1.57 42.08 17.11
C LEU A 10 3.05 41.72 16.97
N GLU A 11 3.60 41.03 17.97
CA GLU A 11 4.93 40.44 17.82
C GLU A 11 4.94 39.57 16.56
N PRO A 12 6.01 39.64 15.73
CA PRO A 12 6.11 38.82 14.53
C PRO A 12 6.01 37.35 14.93
N ARG A 13 4.94 36.70 14.47
CA ARG A 13 4.65 35.29 14.73
C ARG A 13 5.87 34.46 14.33
N ALA A 14 6.37 33.62 15.24
CA ALA A 14 7.53 32.78 14.97
C ALA A 14 7.31 31.94 13.71
N ILE A 15 8.33 31.86 12.85
CA ILE A 15 8.27 31.08 11.62
C ILE A 15 8.06 29.60 12.00
N PRO A 16 7.03 28.92 11.46
CA PRO A 16 6.76 27.52 11.76
C PRO A 16 7.91 26.62 11.31
N CYS A 17 8.41 25.80 12.24
CA CYS A 17 9.50 24.87 11.97
C CYS A 17 8.96 23.45 11.71
N PHE A 18 8.81 23.05 10.45
CA PHE A 18 8.38 21.70 10.05
C PHE A 18 9.51 20.65 10.20
N ASN A 19 9.19 19.38 9.93
CA ASN A 19 10.16 18.28 10.05
C ASN A 19 11.32 18.36 9.04
N TYR A 20 11.12 19.06 7.93
CA TYR A 20 12.13 19.29 6.90
C TYR A 20 12.13 20.78 6.55
N GLN A 21 13.26 21.25 6.07
CA GLN A 21 13.40 22.57 5.46
C GLN A 21 12.70 22.62 4.10
N LEU A 22 12.36 23.82 3.64
CA LEU A 22 11.85 24.00 2.28
C LEU A 22 12.91 23.63 1.24
N PRO A 23 12.52 23.11 0.07
CA PRO A 23 13.45 22.74 -0.99
C PRO A 23 14.36 23.90 -1.41
N GLN A 24 15.66 23.62 -1.54
CA GLN A 24 16.66 24.56 -2.02
C GLN A 24 17.21 24.13 -3.38
N ARG A 25 17.19 25.03 -4.37
CA ARG A 25 17.61 24.72 -5.73
C ARG A 25 19.14 24.68 -5.86
N ILE A 26 19.67 23.57 -6.34
CA ILE A 26 21.08 23.39 -6.69
C ILE A 26 21.25 23.33 -8.21
N ARG A 27 22.06 24.24 -8.75
CA ARG A 27 22.21 24.40 -10.21
C ARG A 27 23.40 23.66 -10.82
N TYR A 28 24.35 23.21 -10.01
CA TYR A 28 25.63 22.64 -10.46
C TYR A 28 26.01 21.41 -9.62
N GLY A 29 26.90 20.56 -10.15
CA GLY A 29 27.39 19.36 -9.46
C GLY A 29 26.59 18.09 -9.75
N LYS A 30 26.98 16.99 -9.08
CA LYS A 30 26.39 15.63 -9.27
C LYS A 30 24.90 15.58 -8.87
N ASN A 31 24.48 16.45 -7.94
CA ASN A 31 23.13 16.48 -7.37
C ASN A 31 22.32 17.72 -7.82
N LYS A 32 22.44 18.10 -9.09
CA LYS A 32 21.65 19.20 -9.68
C LYS A 32 20.15 18.89 -9.55
N GLY A 33 19.37 19.84 -9.04
CA GLY A 33 17.95 19.66 -8.73
C GLY A 33 17.57 20.45 -7.49
N TYR A 34 16.84 19.82 -6.57
CA TYR A 34 16.47 20.39 -5.28
C TYR A 34 16.99 19.53 -4.12
N ILE A 35 17.51 20.16 -3.07
CA ILE A 35 17.89 19.49 -1.83
C ILE A 35 16.94 19.90 -0.71
N ILE A 36 16.54 18.91 0.09
CA ILE A 36 15.73 19.04 1.29
C ILE A 36 16.56 18.50 2.46
N ILE A 37 16.63 19.26 3.56
CA ILE A 37 17.39 18.89 4.76
C ILE A 37 16.41 18.65 5.92
N PRO A 38 16.51 17.53 6.66
CA PRO A 38 15.74 17.31 7.88
C PRO A 38 16.05 18.35 8.97
N ASN A 39 15.03 18.77 9.72
CA ASN A 39 15.18 19.57 10.95
C ASN A 39 15.33 18.69 12.21
N PHE A 40 15.58 17.40 12.04
CA PHE A 40 15.81 16.43 13.11
C PHE A 40 17.11 15.66 12.84
N ASN A 41 17.70 15.09 13.89
CA ASN A 41 18.87 14.23 13.74
C ASN A 41 18.46 12.89 13.11
N THR A 42 18.98 12.57 11.93
CA THR A 42 18.63 11.34 11.19
C THR A 42 19.07 10.07 11.90
N ALA A 43 20.14 10.11 12.70
CA ALA A 43 20.61 8.95 13.45
C ALA A 43 19.69 8.55 14.61
N THR A 44 18.96 9.51 15.18
CA THR A 44 18.03 9.27 16.30
C THR A 44 16.56 9.40 15.89
N GLY A 45 16.28 9.94 14.70
CA GLY A 45 14.96 10.41 14.30
C GLY A 45 14.49 11.63 15.10
N PRO A 46 13.23 12.06 14.94
CA PRO A 46 12.66 13.12 15.76
C PRO A 46 12.59 12.73 17.24
N VAL A 47 13.12 13.60 18.11
CA VAL A 47 13.11 13.43 19.58
C VAL A 47 11.68 13.39 20.13
N ASN A 48 10.82 14.30 19.62
CA ASN A 48 9.41 14.38 19.93
C ASN A 48 8.57 13.83 18.76
N GLN A 49 8.12 12.57 18.86
CA GLN A 49 7.35 11.91 17.81
C GLN A 49 5.94 12.49 17.66
N ASN A 50 5.30 12.91 18.75
CA ASN A 50 3.99 13.54 18.71
C ASN A 50 4.04 14.87 17.97
N LEU A 51 5.09 15.66 18.21
CA LEU A 51 5.36 16.88 17.46
C LEU A 51 5.61 16.59 15.97
N ALA A 52 6.39 15.57 15.65
CA ALA A 52 6.62 15.18 14.26
C ALA A 52 5.31 14.80 13.55
N ILE A 53 4.43 14.05 14.23
CA ILE A 53 3.09 13.70 13.75
C ILE A 53 2.26 14.96 13.50
N ALA A 54 2.17 15.86 14.48
CA ALA A 54 1.41 17.11 14.34
C ALA A 54 1.89 17.93 13.12
N LYS A 55 3.21 18.08 12.95
CA LYS A 55 3.81 18.78 11.80
C LYS A 55 3.48 18.14 10.45
N ASN A 56 3.48 16.81 10.37
CA ASN A 56 3.14 16.07 9.14
C ASN A 56 1.62 16.03 8.87
N SER A 57 0.81 16.31 9.89
CA SER A 57 -0.64 16.29 9.86
C SER A 57 -1.28 17.67 9.64
N GLU A 58 -0.52 18.76 9.57
CA GLU A 58 -1.03 20.12 9.32
C GLU A 58 -0.99 20.49 7.83
N PHE A 59 -2.14 20.86 7.27
CA PHE A 59 -2.33 21.12 5.84
C PHE A 59 -2.89 22.53 5.60
N PRO A 60 -2.36 23.30 4.64
CA PRO A 60 -2.96 24.56 4.25
C PRO A 60 -4.28 24.37 3.50
N ASN A 61 -5.34 25.07 3.90
CA ASN A 61 -6.63 25.09 3.18
C ASN A 61 -6.47 25.56 1.72
N LEU A 62 -5.46 26.39 1.44
CA LEU A 62 -5.19 26.92 0.11
C LEU A 62 -4.92 25.81 -0.93
N LEU A 63 -4.38 24.66 -0.52
CA LEU A 63 -4.15 23.52 -1.43
C LEU A 63 -5.45 22.94 -2.02
N LYS A 64 -6.60 23.16 -1.37
CA LYS A 64 -7.93 22.75 -1.86
C LYS A 64 -8.49 23.69 -2.94
N ALA A 65 -7.88 24.86 -3.16
CA ALA A 65 -8.36 25.81 -4.15
C ALA A 65 -8.16 25.29 -5.59
N ALA A 66 -9.11 25.61 -6.47
CA ALA A 66 -9.03 25.29 -7.89
C ALA A 66 -8.10 26.28 -8.64
N GLY A 67 -7.24 25.77 -9.51
CA GLY A 67 -6.27 26.55 -10.30
C GLY A 67 -4.90 26.66 -9.63
N HIS A 68 -3.85 26.97 -10.39
CA HIS A 68 -2.47 27.11 -9.90
C HIS A 68 -2.37 28.14 -8.77
N LEU A 69 -1.55 27.84 -7.76
CA LEU A 69 -1.22 28.82 -6.73
C LEU A 69 -0.15 29.77 -7.27
N THR A 70 -0.19 31.04 -6.88
CA THR A 70 0.91 31.96 -7.17
C THR A 70 2.12 31.63 -6.30
N LYS A 71 3.28 32.16 -6.68
CA LYS A 71 4.51 31.98 -5.88
C LYS A 71 4.35 32.56 -4.47
N GLU A 72 3.69 33.71 -4.35
CA GLU A 72 3.42 34.37 -3.07
C GLU A 72 2.45 33.53 -2.21
N GLU A 73 1.46 32.91 -2.84
CA GLU A 73 0.56 31.97 -2.18
C GLU A 73 1.32 30.75 -1.62
N ASP A 74 2.20 30.14 -2.43
CA ASP A 74 3.05 29.01 -2.02
C ASP A 74 3.97 29.37 -0.84
N GLU A 75 4.65 30.52 -0.92
CA GLU A 75 5.52 31.03 0.14
C GLU A 75 4.72 31.28 1.43
N SER A 76 3.50 31.81 1.32
CA SER A 76 2.65 32.11 2.49
C SER A 76 2.20 30.88 3.28
N ILE A 77 2.14 29.71 2.63
CA ILE A 77 1.73 28.44 3.24
C ILE A 77 2.89 27.49 3.51
N TYR A 78 4.13 27.94 3.30
CA TYR A 78 5.34 27.14 3.45
C TYR A 78 5.23 25.82 2.66
N CYS A 79 4.86 25.92 1.39
CA CYS A 79 4.82 24.81 0.44
C CYS A 79 5.61 25.14 -0.82
N HIS A 80 5.87 24.12 -1.63
CA HIS A 80 6.54 24.24 -2.91
C HIS A 80 5.87 23.37 -3.97
N GLU A 81 5.38 23.96 -5.06
CA GLU A 81 5.01 23.19 -6.25
C GLU A 81 6.26 22.54 -6.87
N VAL A 82 6.22 21.22 -7.05
CA VAL A 82 7.34 20.46 -7.60
C VAL A 82 7.57 20.87 -9.06
N GLU A 83 8.74 21.46 -9.33
CA GLU A 83 9.20 21.74 -10.69
C GLU A 83 9.33 20.45 -11.51
N SER A 84 8.66 20.40 -12.66
CA SER A 84 8.65 19.24 -13.54
C SER A 84 10.03 18.90 -14.09
N GLY A 85 10.33 17.61 -14.17
CA GLY A 85 11.60 17.11 -14.70
C GLY A 85 12.82 17.39 -13.81
N GLN A 86 12.64 17.97 -12.62
CA GLN A 86 13.72 18.20 -11.65
C GLN A 86 13.71 17.11 -10.57
N PRO A 87 14.88 16.54 -10.23
CA PRO A 87 14.98 15.60 -9.11
C PRO A 87 15.03 16.34 -7.77
N TYR A 88 14.41 15.72 -6.76
CA TYR A 88 14.41 16.18 -5.37
C TYR A 88 15.14 15.15 -4.52
N TYR A 89 16.14 15.62 -3.79
CA TYR A 89 16.99 14.82 -2.93
C TYR A 89 16.79 15.18 -1.46
N ILE A 90 16.91 14.19 -0.57
CA ILE A 90 17.04 14.43 0.86
C ILE A 90 18.49 14.21 1.28
N SER A 91 19.06 15.23 1.90
CA SER A 91 20.44 15.24 2.39
C SER A 91 20.41 15.13 3.91
N ALA A 92 21.14 14.17 4.49
CA ALA A 92 21.13 13.97 5.95
C ALA A 92 21.72 15.19 6.69
N ALA A 93 22.63 15.91 6.04
CA ALA A 93 23.24 17.15 6.49
C ALA A 93 23.60 18.03 5.26
N PRO A 94 23.94 19.32 5.45
CA PRO A 94 24.38 20.18 4.35
C PRO A 94 25.60 19.65 3.57
N GLU A 95 26.49 18.92 4.25
CA GLU A 95 27.76 18.39 3.72
C GLU A 95 27.62 16.92 3.22
N ASP A 96 26.40 16.37 3.12
CA ASP A 96 26.22 14.97 2.69
C ASP A 96 26.46 14.82 1.18
N ASP A 97 27.57 14.15 0.85
CA ASP A 97 28.03 13.93 -0.52
C ASP A 97 27.11 13.02 -1.35
N ASN A 98 26.21 12.27 -0.72
CA ASN A 98 25.45 11.22 -1.39
C ASN A 98 23.96 11.25 -1.05
N PRO A 99 23.25 12.37 -1.27
CA PRO A 99 21.88 12.55 -0.85
C PRO A 99 20.93 11.58 -1.56
N ILE A 100 19.82 11.24 -0.91
CA ILE A 100 18.88 10.23 -1.40
C ILE A 100 17.92 10.85 -2.40
N HIS A 101 17.86 10.32 -3.62
CA HIS A 101 16.83 10.70 -4.60
C HIS A 101 15.46 10.26 -4.09
N THR A 102 14.59 11.22 -3.79
CA THR A 102 13.32 10.97 -3.10
C THR A 102 12.11 11.16 -3.99
N LEU A 103 12.13 12.17 -4.88
CA LEU A 103 10.95 12.55 -5.64
C LEU A 103 11.31 13.19 -6.99
N GLN A 104 10.52 12.88 -8.03
CA GLN A 104 10.50 13.62 -9.29
C GLN A 104 9.10 13.60 -9.90
N TYR A 105 8.64 14.75 -10.34
CA TYR A 105 7.38 14.92 -11.07
C TYR A 105 7.63 15.03 -12.58
N PHE A 106 6.77 14.38 -13.36
CA PHE A 106 6.79 14.41 -14.82
C PHE A 106 5.46 14.99 -15.32
N ASN A 107 5.52 16.17 -15.92
CA ASN A 107 4.40 16.74 -16.62
C ASN A 107 4.18 16.00 -17.97
N GLN A 108 3.19 16.48 -18.71
CA GLN A 108 2.83 15.90 -20.00
C GLN A 108 3.94 15.92 -21.06
N GLN A 109 4.81 16.94 -21.07
CA GLN A 109 5.95 17.02 -22.00
C GLN A 109 7.03 16.03 -21.62
N ASP A 110 7.35 15.91 -20.32
CA ASP A 110 8.37 15.00 -19.83
C ASP A 110 7.96 13.54 -20.05
N VAL A 111 6.70 13.19 -19.76
CA VAL A 111 6.16 11.86 -20.07
C VAL A 111 6.24 11.59 -21.58
N LYS A 112 5.84 12.55 -22.42
CA LYS A 112 5.91 12.42 -23.89
C LYS A 112 7.34 12.21 -24.40
N ALA A 113 8.33 12.83 -23.76
CA ALA A 113 9.74 12.65 -24.11
C ALA A 113 10.23 11.21 -23.85
N ILE A 114 9.58 10.49 -22.93
CA ILE A 114 9.85 9.08 -22.64
C ILE A 114 8.86 8.23 -23.43
N THR A 115 9.12 8.07 -24.74
CA THR A 115 8.18 7.48 -25.70
C THR A 115 7.57 6.13 -25.25
N PRO A 116 8.35 5.16 -24.72
CA PRO A 116 7.76 3.90 -24.23
C PRO A 116 6.72 4.12 -23.13
N ALA A 117 6.98 5.04 -22.19
CA ALA A 117 6.04 5.35 -21.13
C ALA A 117 4.80 6.08 -21.65
N PHE A 118 4.99 7.05 -22.55
CA PHE A 118 3.88 7.80 -23.13
C PHE A 118 2.90 6.91 -23.89
N GLU A 119 3.39 6.06 -24.78
CA GLU A 119 2.52 5.18 -25.57
C GLU A 119 1.84 4.13 -24.67
N ALA A 120 2.56 3.58 -23.69
CA ALA A 120 1.97 2.64 -22.75
C ALA A 120 0.87 3.28 -21.88
N MET A 121 1.10 4.48 -21.34
CA MET A 121 0.08 5.24 -20.60
C MET A 121 -1.12 5.59 -21.47
N LYS A 122 -0.89 5.99 -22.72
CA LYS A 122 -1.95 6.37 -23.67
C LYS A 122 -2.86 5.21 -23.99
N GLU A 123 -2.30 4.03 -24.27
CA GLU A 123 -3.10 2.83 -24.53
C GLU A 123 -3.77 2.30 -23.26
N ALA A 124 -3.07 2.29 -22.12
CA ALA A 124 -3.66 1.90 -20.84
C ALA A 124 -4.85 2.81 -20.48
N ARG A 125 -4.72 4.13 -20.69
CA ARG A 125 -5.79 5.11 -20.49
C ARG A 125 -7.02 4.82 -21.34
N LYS A 126 -6.84 4.47 -22.62
CA LYS A 126 -7.96 4.09 -23.51
C LYS A 126 -8.68 2.84 -22.99
N ILE A 127 -7.94 1.81 -22.59
CA ILE A 127 -8.52 0.56 -22.08
C ILE A 127 -9.27 0.83 -20.77
N ALA A 128 -8.62 1.51 -19.82
CA ALA A 128 -9.10 1.68 -18.46
C ALA A 128 -10.36 2.57 -18.33
N LEU A 129 -10.58 3.47 -19.29
CA LEU A 129 -11.69 4.43 -19.28
C LEU A 129 -12.77 4.13 -20.32
N ARG A 130 -12.61 3.08 -21.14
CA ARG A 130 -13.59 2.70 -22.16
C ARG A 130 -14.94 2.39 -21.51
N ARG A 131 -16.02 2.91 -22.07
CA ARG A 131 -17.39 2.54 -21.67
C ARG A 131 -17.70 1.10 -22.10
N GLY A 132 -18.48 0.39 -21.28
CA GLY A 132 -19.00 -0.92 -21.65
C GLY A 132 -20.10 -0.81 -22.69
N THR A 133 -20.14 -1.75 -23.65
CA THR A 133 -21.11 -1.79 -24.75
C THR A 133 -22.13 -2.92 -24.65
N GLY A 134 -21.93 -3.87 -23.73
CA GLY A 134 -22.84 -5.01 -23.52
C GLY A 134 -24.06 -4.69 -22.66
N PRO A 135 -25.10 -5.54 -22.66
CA PRO A 135 -26.35 -5.32 -21.90
C PRO A 135 -26.14 -5.28 -20.38
N ASN A 136 -25.05 -5.87 -19.88
CA ASN A 136 -24.69 -5.86 -18.46
C ASN A 136 -23.81 -4.67 -18.06
N SER A 137 -23.54 -3.74 -18.99
CA SER A 137 -22.68 -2.58 -18.73
C SER A 137 -23.39 -1.57 -17.83
N ARG A 138 -22.76 -1.22 -16.71
CA ARG A 138 -23.27 -0.17 -15.82
C ARG A 138 -22.94 1.22 -16.37
N LYS A 139 -23.94 2.10 -16.39
CA LYS A 139 -23.74 3.51 -16.74
C LYS A 139 -22.85 4.19 -15.70
N GLY A 140 -21.93 5.04 -16.14
CA GLY A 140 -21.04 5.80 -15.25
C GLY A 140 -19.78 5.07 -14.78
N ILE A 141 -19.62 3.78 -15.09
CA ILE A 141 -18.48 2.97 -14.68
C ILE A 141 -17.77 2.41 -15.93
N PRO A 142 -16.45 2.60 -16.11
CA PRO A 142 -15.70 2.01 -17.21
C PRO A 142 -15.79 0.48 -17.24
N ALA A 143 -15.71 -0.11 -18.43
CA ALA A 143 -15.74 -1.57 -18.61
C ALA A 143 -14.66 -2.28 -17.79
N PHE A 144 -13.43 -1.73 -17.80
CA PHE A 144 -12.33 -2.30 -17.02
C PHE A 144 -12.57 -2.24 -15.51
N GLU A 145 -13.11 -1.13 -14.99
CA GLU A 145 -13.49 -1.05 -13.58
C GLU A 145 -14.58 -2.07 -13.22
N GLN A 146 -15.56 -2.30 -14.10
CA GLN A 146 -16.60 -3.30 -13.88
C GLN A 146 -16.04 -4.73 -13.80
N LEU A 147 -14.96 -5.03 -14.53
CA LEU A 147 -14.28 -6.33 -14.42
C LEU A 147 -13.67 -6.53 -13.04
N MET A 148 -13.12 -5.47 -12.44
CA MET A 148 -12.50 -5.52 -11.11
C MET A 148 -13.53 -5.47 -9.97
N SER A 149 -14.68 -4.83 -10.20
CA SER A 149 -15.76 -4.70 -9.21
C SER A 149 -16.45 -6.04 -8.93
N THR A 150 -16.47 -6.47 -7.68
CA THR A 150 -17.36 -7.55 -7.23
C THR A 150 -18.78 -6.99 -7.08
N CYS A 151 -19.79 -7.57 -7.75
CA CYS A 151 -21.20 -7.11 -7.79
C CYS A 151 -21.92 -6.87 -6.43
N ARG A 152 -21.25 -7.01 -5.28
CA ARG A 152 -21.79 -6.73 -3.94
C ARG A 152 -21.10 -5.49 -3.36
N SER A 153 -21.70 -4.33 -3.62
CA SER A 153 -21.60 -3.10 -2.80
C SER A 153 -20.22 -2.70 -2.20
N SER A 154 -19.14 -2.61 -2.98
CA SER A 154 -17.96 -1.90 -2.46
C SER A 154 -18.20 -0.39 -2.58
N SER A 155 -18.33 0.28 -1.43
CA SER A 155 -18.32 1.76 -1.37
C SER A 155 -16.98 2.37 -1.80
N ARG A 156 -15.92 1.55 -1.88
CA ARG A 156 -14.55 1.98 -2.22
C ARG A 156 -14.16 1.50 -3.62
N ARG A 157 -13.63 2.42 -4.44
CA ARG A 157 -13.25 2.22 -5.85
C ARG A 157 -11.72 2.12 -6.03
N SER A 158 -11.10 1.30 -5.19
CA SER A 158 -9.65 1.03 -5.20
C SER A 158 -9.40 -0.45 -5.45
N TYR A 159 -8.69 -0.78 -6.53
CA TYR A 159 -8.56 -2.16 -7.01
C TYR A 159 -7.08 -2.57 -7.12
N PRO A 160 -6.51 -3.23 -6.10
CA PRO A 160 -5.16 -3.77 -6.18
C PRO A 160 -5.08 -4.98 -7.12
N GLN A 161 -3.97 -5.09 -7.84
CA GLN A 161 -3.61 -6.10 -8.84
C GLN A 161 -2.15 -6.55 -8.62
N GLY A 162 -1.79 -7.72 -9.13
CA GLY A 162 -0.46 -8.28 -8.99
C GLY A 162 -0.31 -9.11 -7.71
N PHE A 163 0.81 -8.93 -7.01
CA PHE A 163 1.15 -9.70 -5.80
C PHE A 163 1.06 -8.81 -4.58
N THR A 164 0.47 -9.32 -3.51
CA THR A 164 0.36 -8.66 -2.22
C THR A 164 0.83 -9.60 -1.12
N ILE A 165 0.94 -9.07 0.09
CA ILE A 165 1.30 -9.85 1.27
C ILE A 165 0.12 -9.95 2.23
N THR A 166 0.06 -11.02 3.00
CA THR A 166 -0.89 -11.15 4.11
C THR A 166 -0.68 -10.02 5.13
N PRO A 167 -1.71 -9.64 5.89
CA PRO A 167 -1.55 -8.63 6.95
C PRO A 167 -0.49 -8.98 8.01
N GLN A 168 -0.16 -10.26 8.17
CA GLN A 168 0.88 -10.76 9.06
C GLN A 168 2.29 -10.68 8.47
N GLU A 169 2.41 -10.32 7.19
CA GLU A 169 3.66 -10.33 6.41
C GLU A 169 4.37 -11.69 6.36
N ASP A 170 3.64 -12.78 6.61
CA ASP A 170 4.18 -14.13 6.69
C ASP A 170 4.08 -14.90 5.37
N SER A 171 3.36 -14.35 4.39
CA SER A 171 3.17 -15.02 3.11
C SER A 171 2.67 -14.12 1.99
N ILE A 172 3.08 -14.45 0.77
CA ILE A 172 2.64 -13.78 -0.45
C ILE A 172 1.37 -14.42 -0.97
N CYS A 173 0.45 -13.58 -1.45
CA CYS A 173 -0.74 -13.99 -2.18
C CYS A 173 -0.94 -13.12 -3.43
N ALA A 174 -1.77 -13.59 -4.36
CA ALA A 174 -2.29 -12.71 -5.40
C ALA A 174 -3.16 -11.62 -4.76
N ALA A 175 -3.16 -10.42 -5.34
CA ALA A 175 -4.18 -9.42 -5.04
C ALA A 175 -5.59 -10.00 -5.27
N PRO A 176 -6.65 -9.46 -4.64
CA PRO A 176 -8.01 -9.95 -4.79
C PRO A 176 -8.41 -10.13 -6.26
N VAL A 177 -8.78 -11.35 -6.64
CA VAL A 177 -9.24 -11.67 -7.99
C VAL A 177 -10.63 -12.29 -7.95
N ASN A 178 -11.46 -11.89 -8.91
CA ASN A 178 -12.82 -12.39 -9.08
C ASN A 178 -12.98 -13.21 -10.37
N ALA A 179 -14.13 -13.87 -10.54
CA ALA A 179 -14.39 -14.71 -11.72
C ALA A 179 -14.31 -13.96 -13.06
N ALA A 180 -14.78 -12.70 -13.11
CA ALA A 180 -14.73 -11.90 -14.33
C ALA A 180 -13.28 -11.59 -14.74
N MET A 181 -12.42 -11.23 -13.78
CA MET A 181 -10.99 -11.04 -14.04
C MET A 181 -10.32 -12.33 -14.52
N MET A 182 -10.66 -13.49 -13.95
CA MET A 182 -10.11 -14.78 -14.40
C MET A 182 -10.52 -15.11 -15.84
N CYS A 183 -11.77 -14.88 -16.21
CA CYS A 183 -12.24 -15.07 -17.58
C CYS A 183 -11.65 -14.06 -18.58
N ASN A 184 -11.06 -12.96 -18.09
CA ASN A 184 -10.47 -11.89 -18.89
C ASN A 184 -8.99 -11.66 -18.48
N ALA A 185 -8.30 -12.74 -18.13
CA ALA A 185 -6.96 -12.67 -17.54
C ALA A 185 -5.94 -12.03 -18.49
N GLU A 186 -6.02 -12.30 -19.79
CA GLU A 186 -5.14 -11.69 -20.80
C GLU A 186 -5.37 -10.19 -20.95
N SER A 187 -6.64 -9.75 -21.01
CA SER A 187 -6.96 -8.32 -21.09
C SER A 187 -6.51 -7.57 -19.83
N THR A 188 -6.68 -8.19 -18.66
CA THR A 188 -6.21 -7.65 -17.37
C THR A 188 -4.68 -7.64 -17.30
N GLY A 189 -4.03 -8.70 -17.77
CA GLY A 189 -2.59 -8.82 -17.86
C GLY A 189 -1.99 -7.77 -18.80
N ASN A 190 -2.61 -7.53 -19.95
CA ASN A 190 -2.13 -6.54 -20.93
C ASN A 190 -2.13 -5.12 -20.36
N ILE A 191 -3.19 -4.69 -19.66
CA ILE A 191 -3.17 -3.37 -19.03
C ILE A 191 -2.14 -3.30 -17.91
N ASN A 192 -2.02 -4.32 -17.05
CA ASN A 192 -0.99 -4.37 -16.01
C ASN A 192 0.42 -4.31 -16.61
N ARG A 193 0.65 -4.94 -17.77
CA ARG A 193 1.88 -4.82 -18.54
C ARG A 193 2.15 -3.38 -18.99
N LEU A 194 1.16 -2.72 -19.61
CA LEU A 194 1.31 -1.33 -20.06
C LEU A 194 1.63 -0.38 -18.89
N ILE A 195 0.97 -0.56 -17.74
CA ILE A 195 1.26 0.21 -16.52
C ILE A 195 2.68 -0.05 -16.02
N ALA A 196 3.11 -1.32 -15.98
CA ALA A 196 4.47 -1.68 -15.57
C ALA A 196 5.54 -1.11 -16.52
N ILE A 197 5.33 -1.15 -17.84
CA ILE A 197 6.20 -0.53 -18.84
C ILE A 197 6.34 0.97 -18.56
N ALA A 198 5.22 1.67 -18.42
CA ALA A 198 5.24 3.11 -18.17
C ALA A 198 5.97 3.47 -16.88
N ALA A 199 5.64 2.80 -15.77
CA ALA A 199 6.26 3.07 -14.48
C ALA A 199 7.76 2.77 -14.48
N THR A 200 8.18 1.67 -15.12
CA THR A 200 9.59 1.26 -15.20
C THR A 200 10.41 2.29 -15.97
N HIS A 201 9.97 2.69 -17.16
CA HIS A 201 10.70 3.67 -17.96
C HIS A 201 10.75 5.07 -17.32
N LEU A 202 9.68 5.50 -16.65
CA LEU A 202 9.69 6.77 -15.91
C LEU A 202 10.66 6.72 -14.73
N LEU A 203 10.66 5.64 -13.95
CA LEU A 203 11.57 5.47 -12.82
C LEU A 203 13.04 5.45 -13.30
N GLU A 204 13.35 4.63 -14.31
CA GLU A 204 14.70 4.52 -14.84
C GLU A 204 15.22 5.81 -15.49
N SER A 205 14.33 6.69 -15.95
CA SER A 205 14.70 7.99 -16.51
C SER A 205 15.13 9.03 -15.47
N CYS A 206 14.74 8.87 -14.20
CA CYS A 206 15.03 9.85 -13.14
C CYS A 206 15.93 9.33 -12.02
N ALA A 207 15.83 8.05 -11.66
CA ALA A 207 16.62 7.52 -10.57
C ALA A 207 18.12 7.46 -10.95
N PRO A 208 19.04 7.72 -9.99
CA PRO A 208 20.47 7.67 -10.28
C PRO A 208 20.91 6.31 -10.81
N ARG A 209 21.61 6.29 -11.95
CA ARG A 209 22.02 5.05 -12.63
C ARG A 209 22.80 4.10 -11.74
N GLU A 210 23.77 4.61 -10.98
CA GLU A 210 24.59 3.82 -10.05
C GLU A 210 23.71 3.11 -9.00
N VAL A 211 22.70 3.81 -8.48
CA VAL A 211 21.74 3.24 -7.51
C VAL A 211 20.89 2.15 -8.18
N LEU A 212 20.39 2.39 -9.39
CA LEU A 212 19.59 1.39 -10.13
C LEU A 212 20.39 0.12 -10.44
N GLU A 213 21.68 0.25 -10.77
CA GLU A 213 22.56 -0.89 -11.04
C GLU A 213 22.69 -1.80 -9.80
N HIS A 214 22.95 -1.23 -8.62
CA HIS A 214 22.99 -2.01 -7.37
C HIS A 214 21.63 -2.60 -7.01
N LEU A 215 20.54 -1.82 -7.14
CA LEU A 215 19.18 -2.31 -6.84
C LEU A 215 18.75 -3.42 -7.80
N ALA A 216 19.17 -3.39 -9.06
CA ALA A 216 18.91 -4.45 -10.03
C ALA A 216 19.62 -5.75 -9.62
N LYS A 217 20.89 -5.70 -9.20
CA LYS A 217 21.61 -6.88 -8.67
C LYS A 217 20.93 -7.43 -7.42
N GLN A 218 20.52 -6.54 -6.51
CA GLN A 218 19.76 -6.93 -5.32
C GLN A 218 18.45 -7.63 -5.69
N ALA A 219 17.72 -7.12 -6.68
CA ALA A 219 16.49 -7.73 -7.17
C ALA A 219 16.75 -9.09 -7.82
N ASP A 220 17.79 -9.25 -8.63
CA ASP A 220 18.12 -10.55 -9.22
C ASP A 220 18.46 -11.58 -8.13
N ALA A 221 19.21 -11.22 -7.09
CA ALA A 221 19.50 -12.09 -5.96
C ALA A 221 18.26 -12.41 -5.09
N ALA A 222 17.37 -11.43 -4.88
CA ALA A 222 16.17 -11.59 -4.05
C ALA A 222 15.00 -12.30 -4.76
N VAL A 223 15.07 -12.43 -6.10
CA VAL A 223 14.05 -13.06 -6.95
C VAL A 223 12.63 -12.60 -6.62
N PRO A 224 12.32 -11.29 -6.72
CA PRO A 224 11.02 -10.77 -6.37
C PRO A 224 9.96 -11.20 -7.38
N LEU A 225 8.74 -11.40 -6.86
CA LEU A 225 7.52 -11.43 -7.67
C LEU A 225 7.20 -10.01 -8.17
N THR A 226 7.33 -9.79 -9.47
CA THR A 226 7.09 -8.49 -10.11
C THR A 226 5.87 -8.52 -11.03
N VAL A 227 5.10 -7.44 -11.01
CA VAL A 227 3.83 -7.33 -11.75
C VAL A 227 4.04 -6.83 -13.18
N GLY A 228 3.25 -7.34 -14.13
CA GLY A 228 3.04 -6.76 -15.46
C GLY A 228 4.08 -7.06 -16.54
N ASP A 229 5.31 -6.57 -16.44
CA ASP A 229 6.31 -6.67 -17.51
C ASP A 229 7.58 -7.38 -17.01
N GLU A 230 8.21 -8.19 -17.86
CA GLU A 230 9.44 -8.91 -17.51
C GLU A 230 10.63 -8.02 -17.14
N HIS A 231 10.67 -6.77 -17.63
CA HIS A 231 11.71 -5.80 -17.32
C HIS A 231 11.46 -5.09 -15.98
N ASN A 232 10.26 -5.22 -15.41
CA ASN A 232 9.96 -4.65 -14.10
C ASN A 232 10.77 -5.39 -13.02
N LYS A 233 11.63 -4.63 -12.34
CA LYS A 233 12.43 -5.07 -11.18
C LYS A 233 12.07 -4.34 -9.89
N TYR A 234 11.09 -3.44 -9.95
CA TYR A 234 10.87 -2.43 -8.92
C TYR A 234 9.51 -2.58 -8.21
N PHE A 235 8.50 -3.14 -8.87
CA PHE A 235 7.12 -3.14 -8.35
C PHE A 235 6.53 -4.53 -8.28
N SER A 236 5.80 -4.80 -7.19
CA SER A 236 5.07 -6.05 -6.97
C SER A 236 3.57 -5.92 -7.21
N THR A 237 3.04 -4.70 -7.14
CA THR A 237 1.59 -4.46 -7.06
C THR A 237 1.22 -3.21 -7.85
N ILE A 238 0.08 -3.24 -8.53
CA ILE A 238 -0.57 -2.05 -9.12
C ILE A 238 -1.90 -1.84 -8.42
N GLN A 239 -2.26 -0.62 -8.05
CA GLN A 239 -3.60 -0.29 -7.57
C GLN A 239 -4.25 0.76 -8.47
N TYR A 240 -5.43 0.41 -9.00
CA TYR A 240 -6.25 1.33 -9.78
C TYR A 240 -7.22 2.06 -8.85
N ASN A 241 -7.08 3.38 -8.77
CA ASN A 241 -7.91 4.25 -7.96
C ASN A 241 -8.84 5.07 -8.85
N TYR A 242 -10.11 4.70 -8.87
CA TYR A 242 -11.16 5.41 -9.59
C TYR A 242 -11.91 6.34 -8.64
N SER A 243 -12.23 7.54 -9.10
CA SER A 243 -13.25 8.37 -8.47
C SER A 243 -14.03 9.12 -9.52
N ASP A 244 -15.20 9.62 -9.12
CA ASP A 244 -15.90 10.62 -9.92
C ASP A 244 -15.09 11.91 -9.92
N ALA A 245 -15.32 12.75 -10.93
CA ALA A 245 -14.68 14.06 -11.02
C ALA A 245 -15.13 15.02 -9.90
N ASP A 246 -16.35 14.82 -9.37
CA ASP A 246 -17.02 15.74 -8.44
C ASP A 246 -17.14 15.16 -7.03
N VAL A 247 -16.15 14.38 -6.60
CA VAL A 247 -16.18 13.81 -5.24
C VAL A 247 -15.74 14.85 -4.21
N ALA A 248 -16.50 14.97 -3.11
CA ALA A 248 -16.17 15.89 -2.02
C ALA A 248 -14.81 15.60 -1.37
N SER A 249 -14.42 14.31 -1.28
CA SER A 249 -13.07 13.90 -0.89
C SER A 249 -12.70 12.56 -1.52
N LEU A 250 -11.41 12.32 -1.74
CA LEU A 250 -10.96 11.01 -2.21
C LEU A 250 -11.19 9.94 -1.15
N GLU A 251 -11.07 10.26 0.14
CA GLU A 251 -11.37 9.32 1.22
C GLU A 251 -12.77 8.70 1.11
N LEU A 252 -13.78 9.49 0.71
CA LEU A 252 -15.14 8.99 0.51
C LEU A 252 -15.26 8.01 -0.67
N SER A 253 -14.45 8.17 -1.73
CA SER A 253 -14.54 7.35 -2.95
C SER A 253 -13.61 6.14 -2.95
N ILE A 254 -12.41 6.26 -2.39
CA ILE A 254 -11.38 5.22 -2.41
C ILE A 254 -10.94 4.77 -1.01
N GLY A 255 -11.54 5.31 0.05
CA GLY A 255 -11.26 4.93 1.44
C GLY A 255 -9.94 5.47 1.95
N GLU A 256 -9.28 4.73 2.83
CA GLU A 256 -8.05 5.14 3.53
C GLU A 256 -6.92 5.62 2.62
N VAL A 257 -6.80 5.06 1.42
CA VAL A 257 -5.78 5.45 0.43
C VAL A 257 -6.05 6.83 -0.20
N GLY A 258 -7.24 7.41 0.06
CA GLY A 258 -7.58 8.79 -0.27
C GLY A 258 -7.43 9.76 0.91
N ALA A 259 -7.12 9.26 2.11
CA ALA A 259 -6.84 10.07 3.30
C ALA A 259 -5.33 10.34 3.45
N LEU A 260 -4.93 11.02 4.52
CA LEU A 260 -3.50 11.14 4.87
C LEU A 260 -2.97 9.78 5.33
N HIS A 261 -1.92 9.30 4.67
CA HIS A 261 -1.32 8.01 4.99
C HIS A 261 0.17 7.95 4.66
N ILE A 262 0.78 6.85 5.09
CA ILE A 262 2.12 6.40 4.73
C ILE A 262 1.98 5.00 4.14
N ASP A 263 2.65 4.74 3.02
CA ASP A 263 2.74 3.39 2.47
C ASP A 263 3.82 2.59 3.22
N SER A 264 3.56 2.29 4.49
CA SER A 264 4.55 1.74 5.44
C SER A 264 5.08 0.35 5.09
N HIS A 265 4.42 -0.35 4.16
CA HIS A 265 4.84 -1.65 3.64
C HIS A 265 5.68 -1.53 2.36
N ASP A 266 5.87 -0.32 1.83
CA ASP A 266 6.74 -0.09 0.68
C ASP A 266 8.22 -0.13 1.10
N ASP A 267 9.08 -0.55 0.18
CA ASP A 267 10.50 -0.59 0.39
C ASP A 267 11.09 0.82 0.36
N PRO A 268 11.69 1.33 1.46
CA PRO A 268 12.27 2.67 1.51
C PRO A 268 13.46 2.85 0.55
N THR A 269 14.06 1.77 0.03
CA THR A 269 15.13 1.84 -0.99
C THR A 269 14.60 2.09 -2.40
N LEU A 270 13.33 1.77 -2.65
CA LEU A 270 12.65 1.90 -3.94
C LEU A 270 11.72 3.12 -3.97
N TRP A 271 10.93 3.24 -5.04
CA TRP A 271 9.99 4.33 -5.28
C TRP A 271 8.63 3.78 -5.65
N THR A 272 7.60 4.55 -5.31
CA THR A 272 6.22 4.36 -5.75
C THR A 272 5.99 5.27 -6.94
N VAL A 273 5.27 4.78 -7.95
CA VAL A 273 4.96 5.55 -9.16
C VAL A 273 3.46 5.74 -9.32
N LEU A 274 3.03 7.00 -9.37
CA LEU A 274 1.66 7.38 -9.69
C LEU A 274 1.59 7.73 -11.17
N LEU A 275 0.77 7.02 -11.92
CA LEU A 275 0.46 7.31 -13.31
C LEU A 275 -0.94 7.89 -13.41
N ILE A 276 -1.05 9.14 -13.85
CA ILE A 276 -2.33 9.83 -13.92
C ILE A 276 -2.97 9.60 -15.29
N LEU A 277 -3.99 8.74 -15.32
CA LEU A 277 -4.68 8.32 -16.53
C LEU A 277 -6.06 8.98 -16.68
N SER A 278 -6.38 9.94 -15.82
CA SER A 278 -7.70 10.57 -15.71
C SER A 278 -8.26 11.10 -17.04
N ASN A 279 -9.59 11.10 -17.15
CA ASN A 279 -10.34 11.84 -18.15
C ASN A 279 -11.31 12.77 -17.42
N ILE A 280 -10.84 13.97 -17.12
CA ILE A 280 -11.60 14.98 -16.38
C ILE A 280 -12.43 15.83 -17.34
N PRO A 281 -13.61 16.32 -16.92
CA PRO A 281 -14.39 17.26 -17.71
C PRO A 281 -13.65 18.58 -17.98
N GLU A 282 -14.03 19.29 -19.02
CA GLU A 282 -13.54 20.64 -19.28
C GLU A 282 -13.97 21.61 -18.16
N GLY A 283 -13.14 22.60 -17.85
CA GLY A 283 -13.41 23.55 -16.75
C GLY A 283 -13.09 23.01 -15.36
N TYR A 284 -12.39 21.87 -15.25
CA TYR A 284 -11.95 21.30 -13.98
C TYR A 284 -10.46 21.47 -13.74
N TRP A 285 -10.10 21.79 -12.51
CA TRP A 285 -8.76 21.60 -11.99
C TRP A 285 -8.54 20.10 -11.70
N PRO A 286 -7.42 19.49 -12.14
CA PRO A 286 -7.20 18.04 -12.03
C PRO A 286 -6.96 17.52 -10.60
N GLY A 287 -6.69 18.42 -9.65
CA GLY A 287 -6.29 18.08 -8.29
C GLY A 287 -4.78 18.02 -8.12
N ARG A 288 -4.33 17.62 -6.92
CA ARG A 288 -2.93 17.64 -6.50
C ARG A 288 -2.59 16.44 -5.64
N THR A 289 -1.33 16.05 -5.60
CA THR A 289 -0.80 15.14 -4.58
C THR A 289 0.22 15.92 -3.75
N PHE A 290 0.09 15.87 -2.43
CA PHE A 290 0.92 16.59 -1.48
C PHE A 290 1.67 15.59 -0.60
N VAL A 291 3.00 15.69 -0.59
CA VAL A 291 3.89 14.93 0.30
C VAL A 291 4.14 15.80 1.53
N SER A 292 3.28 15.65 2.53
CA SER A 292 3.13 16.64 3.61
C SER A 292 4.39 16.82 4.44
N SER A 293 5.14 15.74 4.66
CA SER A 293 6.41 15.82 5.39
C SER A 293 7.44 16.71 4.70
N LEU A 294 7.50 16.67 3.36
CA LEU A 294 8.46 17.44 2.57
C LEU A 294 7.94 18.83 2.19
N ARG A 295 6.67 19.13 2.50
CA ARG A 295 5.98 20.36 2.11
C ARG A 295 6.00 20.63 0.60
N VAL A 296 6.01 19.56 -0.21
CA VAL A 296 5.97 19.67 -1.68
C VAL A 296 4.69 19.07 -2.25
N TYR A 297 4.14 19.67 -3.29
CA TYR A 297 2.97 19.14 -4.01
C TYR A 297 3.17 19.15 -5.51
N ALA A 298 2.46 18.27 -6.21
CA ALA A 298 2.45 18.21 -7.67
C ALA A 298 1.01 18.23 -8.20
N THR A 299 0.82 18.91 -9.33
CA THR A 299 -0.48 19.02 -10.02
C THR A 299 -0.75 17.74 -10.82
N MET A 300 -1.85 17.04 -10.53
CA MET A 300 -2.12 15.68 -11.03
C MET A 300 -2.92 15.67 -12.34
N GLY A 301 -2.41 16.37 -13.35
CA GLY A 301 -3.04 16.45 -14.68
C GLY A 301 -3.12 15.10 -15.43
N PRO A 302 -4.01 14.95 -16.42
CA PRO A 302 -4.00 13.77 -17.29
C PRO A 302 -2.64 13.59 -17.98
N MET A 303 -2.16 12.34 -18.07
CA MET A 303 -0.89 11.98 -18.70
C MET A 303 0.33 12.62 -18.00
N THR A 304 0.26 12.77 -16.67
CA THR A 304 1.41 13.13 -15.83
C THR A 304 1.77 11.97 -14.91
N ALA A 305 2.94 12.04 -14.27
CA ALA A 305 3.38 11.02 -13.33
C ALA A 305 4.16 11.61 -12.16
N LEU A 306 4.11 10.93 -11.01
CA LEU A 306 4.92 11.24 -9.83
C LEU A 306 5.68 9.99 -9.40
N VAL A 307 7.00 10.06 -9.40
CA VAL A 307 7.89 9.03 -8.85
C VAL A 307 8.36 9.54 -7.50
N PHE A 308 8.05 8.83 -6.41
CA PHE A 308 8.44 9.28 -5.08
C PHE A 308 8.54 8.15 -4.06
N LYS A 309 9.26 8.37 -2.96
CA LYS A 309 9.27 7.44 -1.82
C LYS A 309 7.99 7.61 -0.98
N ALA A 310 6.97 6.79 -1.22
CA ALA A 310 5.66 6.87 -0.56
C ALA A 310 5.64 6.49 0.93
N VAL A 311 6.79 6.05 1.45
CA VAL A 311 7.07 5.96 2.89
C VAL A 311 7.09 7.34 3.58
N HIS A 312 7.04 8.44 2.82
CA HIS A 312 6.73 9.76 3.34
C HIS A 312 5.21 9.96 3.46
N PRO A 313 4.72 10.61 4.53
CA PRO A 313 3.33 11.04 4.65
C PRO A 313 2.84 11.82 3.44
N HIS A 314 1.70 11.42 2.89
CA HIS A 314 1.13 12.05 1.72
C HIS A 314 -0.39 11.92 1.65
N ILE A 315 -1.00 12.79 0.83
CA ILE A 315 -2.44 12.80 0.53
C ILE A 315 -2.65 13.28 -0.92
N SER A 316 -3.69 12.77 -1.57
CA SER A 316 -4.14 13.28 -2.87
C SER A 316 -5.48 14.01 -2.73
N LEU A 317 -5.64 15.07 -3.50
CA LEU A 317 -6.86 15.83 -3.69
C LEU A 317 -7.41 15.54 -5.08
N GLY A 318 -8.73 15.31 -5.15
CA GLY A 318 -9.42 15.01 -6.40
C GLY A 318 -9.57 16.24 -7.30
N PRO A 319 -10.10 16.05 -8.52
CA PRO A 319 -10.51 17.15 -9.36
C PRO A 319 -11.56 18.03 -8.68
N ILE A 320 -11.59 19.30 -9.07
CA ILE A 320 -12.56 20.27 -8.59
C ILE A 320 -12.94 21.22 -9.72
N SER A 321 -14.21 21.60 -9.80
CA SER A 321 -14.67 22.58 -10.79
C SER A 321 -13.95 23.91 -10.58
N MET A 322 -13.50 24.54 -11.68
CA MET A 322 -12.95 25.89 -11.62
C MET A 322 -13.99 26.91 -11.14
N GLY A 323 -15.28 26.69 -11.45
CA GLY A 323 -16.37 27.59 -11.06
C GLY A 323 -16.05 29.06 -11.37
N ASN A 324 -16.06 29.89 -10.33
CA ASN A 324 -15.71 31.31 -10.40
C ASN A 324 -14.25 31.61 -10.00
N SER A 325 -13.38 30.59 -9.92
CA SER A 325 -11.97 30.79 -9.58
C SER A 325 -11.29 31.65 -10.64
N THR A 326 -10.56 32.66 -10.18
CA THR A 326 -9.76 33.56 -11.02
C THR A 326 -8.32 33.08 -11.21
N ARG A 327 -7.94 31.96 -10.60
CA ARG A 327 -6.60 31.38 -10.72
C ARG A 327 -6.37 30.79 -12.09
N GLU A 328 -5.10 30.70 -12.48
CA GLU A 328 -4.72 30.10 -13.75
C GLU A 328 -5.21 28.63 -13.82
N PRO A 329 -5.99 28.27 -14.85
CA PRO A 329 -6.49 26.92 -15.02
C PRO A 329 -5.37 25.97 -15.43
N TYR A 330 -5.61 24.67 -15.28
CA TYR A 330 -4.71 23.66 -15.83
C TYR A 330 -4.79 23.68 -17.36
N VAL A 331 -3.67 23.94 -18.04
CA VAL A 331 -3.58 23.93 -19.49
C VAL A 331 -2.79 22.72 -19.96
N SER A 332 -3.45 21.82 -20.67
CA SER A 332 -2.79 20.68 -21.31
C SER A 332 -1.94 21.16 -22.49
N VAL A 333 -0.74 20.63 -22.59
CA VAL A 333 0.22 20.86 -23.69
C VAL A 333 0.21 19.72 -24.71
N LEU A 334 -0.59 18.67 -24.47
CA LEU A 334 -0.82 17.58 -25.43
C LEU A 334 -1.84 17.98 -26.52
N PRO A 335 -1.77 17.38 -27.72
CA PRO A 335 -2.77 17.56 -28.75
C PRO A 335 -4.19 17.27 -28.26
N LYS A 336 -5.18 17.98 -28.79
CA LYS A 336 -6.59 17.86 -28.38
C LYS A 336 -7.14 16.42 -28.48
N SER A 337 -6.67 15.65 -29.46
CA SER A 337 -7.03 14.23 -29.66
C SER A 337 -6.55 13.29 -28.55
N ILE A 338 -5.56 13.72 -27.75
CA ILE A 338 -5.05 12.98 -26.60
C ILE A 338 -5.62 13.57 -25.32
N GLN A 339 -5.71 14.90 -25.22
CA GLN A 339 -6.27 15.59 -24.05
C GLN A 339 -7.73 15.17 -23.81
N THR A 340 -8.58 15.39 -24.81
CA THR A 340 -10.03 15.16 -24.74
C THR A 340 -10.34 13.80 -25.33
N MET A 341 -10.75 12.87 -24.47
CA MET A 341 -11.28 11.59 -24.93
C MET A 341 -12.75 11.76 -25.32
N ASP A 342 -13.16 11.11 -26.40
CA ASP A 342 -14.55 11.12 -26.86
C ASP A 342 -15.50 10.70 -25.72
N PRO A 343 -16.40 11.59 -25.25
CA PRO A 343 -17.28 11.32 -24.12
C PRO A 343 -18.31 10.22 -24.39
N GLU A 344 -18.62 9.92 -25.66
CA GLU A 344 -19.49 8.81 -26.05
C GLU A 344 -18.80 7.45 -25.91
N LEU A 345 -17.47 7.43 -26.04
CA LEU A 345 -16.67 6.20 -25.99
C LEU A 345 -15.98 5.98 -24.65
N TYR A 346 -15.65 7.06 -23.94
CA TYR A 346 -14.86 7.04 -22.72
C TYR A 346 -15.59 7.75 -21.58
N GLN A 347 -15.48 7.18 -20.39
CA GLN A 347 -16.11 7.72 -19.19
C GLN A 347 -15.27 8.88 -18.64
N HIS A 348 -15.94 9.94 -18.15
CA HIS A 348 -15.27 10.92 -17.30
C HIS A 348 -15.06 10.32 -15.91
N SER A 349 -13.80 10.22 -15.51
CA SER A 349 -13.40 9.70 -14.20
C SER A 349 -11.96 10.10 -13.91
N ARG A 350 -11.68 10.36 -12.63
CA ARG A 350 -10.32 10.40 -12.13
C ARG A 350 -9.81 8.96 -12.07
N LEU A 351 -8.66 8.71 -12.67
CA LEU A 351 -7.99 7.42 -12.62
C LEU A 351 -6.51 7.62 -12.35
N VAL A 352 -6.03 6.98 -11.29
CA VAL A 352 -4.62 6.86 -10.98
C VAL A 352 -4.26 5.38 -10.86
N ALA A 353 -3.26 4.96 -11.61
CA ALA A 353 -2.60 3.67 -11.41
C ALA A 353 -1.37 3.88 -10.52
N VAL A 354 -1.31 3.19 -9.39
CA VAL A 354 -0.23 3.31 -8.41
C VAL A 354 0.60 2.02 -8.40
N CYS A 355 1.89 2.12 -8.70
CA CYS A 355 2.82 0.98 -8.68
C CYS A 355 3.59 0.97 -7.36
N TYR A 356 3.40 -0.07 -6.54
CA TYR A 356 4.02 -0.19 -5.23
C TYR A 356 5.20 -1.18 -5.19
N PRO A 357 6.31 -0.83 -4.52
CA PRO A 357 7.43 -1.72 -4.23
C PRO A 357 7.25 -2.39 -2.85
N LYS A 358 6.39 -3.41 -2.69
CA LYS A 358 6.14 -3.98 -1.34
C LYS A 358 7.39 -4.64 -0.76
N LYS A 359 7.93 -4.10 0.34
CA LYS A 359 9.21 -4.44 0.96
C LYS A 359 9.44 -5.95 1.12
N ALA A 360 8.49 -6.64 1.73
CA ALA A 360 8.62 -8.07 1.99
C ALA A 360 8.62 -8.90 0.69
N ILE A 361 7.85 -8.51 -0.33
CA ILE A 361 7.86 -9.15 -1.64
C ILE A 361 9.18 -8.87 -2.37
N MET A 362 9.57 -7.61 -2.43
CA MET A 362 10.76 -7.17 -3.16
C MET A 362 12.06 -7.76 -2.58
N ARG A 363 12.07 -8.11 -1.29
CA ARG A 363 13.27 -8.63 -0.60
C ARG A 363 13.27 -10.13 -0.32
N GLN A 364 12.10 -10.76 -0.18
CA GLN A 364 12.00 -12.09 0.44
C GLN A 364 11.02 -13.04 -0.28
N SER A 365 10.70 -12.78 -1.54
CA SER A 365 9.72 -13.58 -2.30
C SER A 365 9.93 -15.11 -2.20
N PRO A 366 11.14 -15.67 -2.40
CA PRO A 366 11.36 -17.11 -2.34
C PRO A 366 11.02 -17.75 -0.98
N THR A 367 11.14 -16.98 0.10
CA THR A 367 10.87 -17.44 1.47
C THR A 367 9.39 -17.33 1.82
N LEU A 368 8.70 -16.34 1.28
CA LEU A 368 7.30 -16.01 1.64
C LEU A 368 6.27 -16.65 0.70
N ILE A 369 6.69 -17.18 -0.45
CA ILE A 369 5.77 -17.85 -1.36
C ILE A 369 5.27 -19.18 -0.77
N ARG A 370 3.95 -19.35 -0.69
CA ARG A 370 3.34 -20.54 -0.07
C ARG A 370 3.42 -21.74 -0.99
N ARG A 371 4.30 -22.69 -0.68
CA ARG A 371 4.57 -23.89 -1.51
C ARG A 371 3.57 -25.04 -1.36
N SER A 372 2.57 -24.90 -0.48
CA SER A 372 1.57 -25.94 -0.21
C SER A 372 0.15 -25.36 -0.10
N THR A 373 -0.80 -25.98 -0.80
CA THR A 373 -2.23 -25.67 -0.69
C THR A 373 -2.76 -26.02 0.71
N PRO A 374 -3.27 -25.05 1.50
CA PRO A 374 -3.89 -25.31 2.79
C PRO A 374 -4.98 -26.38 2.71
N ALA A 375 -5.09 -27.28 3.70
CA ALA A 375 -6.05 -28.39 3.71
C ALA A 375 -7.52 -27.99 3.41
N ILE A 376 -7.93 -26.80 3.87
CA ILE A 376 -9.25 -26.20 3.61
C ILE A 376 -9.52 -25.89 2.13
N LEU A 377 -8.43 -25.81 1.35
CA LEU A 377 -8.38 -25.65 -0.08
C LEU A 377 -8.32 -27.01 -0.83
N HIS A 378 -8.69 -28.13 -0.23
CA HIS A 378 -8.86 -29.39 -0.96
C HIS A 378 -10.35 -29.71 -1.08
N ARG A 379 -11.02 -29.26 -2.16
CA ARG A 379 -12.44 -29.60 -2.43
C ARG A 379 -12.53 -30.68 -3.51
N LYS A 380 -13.57 -31.53 -3.41
CA LYS A 380 -13.83 -32.73 -4.26
C LYS A 380 -13.84 -32.50 -5.77
N ASN A 381 -13.97 -31.26 -6.25
CA ASN A 381 -14.12 -30.95 -7.68
C ASN A 381 -12.86 -30.29 -8.30
N GLY A 382 -11.70 -30.43 -7.68
CA GLY A 382 -10.40 -30.37 -8.37
C GLY A 382 -10.06 -29.06 -9.11
N LEU A 383 -9.51 -28.10 -8.38
CA LEU A 383 -8.35 -27.27 -8.77
C LEU A 383 -8.13 -26.26 -7.64
N ARG A 384 -7.12 -26.49 -6.80
CA ARG A 384 -6.76 -25.53 -5.76
C ARG A 384 -5.24 -25.61 -5.53
N SER A 385 -4.52 -24.79 -6.28
CA SER A 385 -3.18 -24.36 -5.92
C SER A 385 -3.31 -23.00 -5.23
N SER A 386 -2.65 -22.81 -4.09
CA SER A 386 -2.45 -21.47 -3.51
C SER A 386 -1.20 -20.77 -4.05
N LEU A 387 -0.53 -21.37 -5.03
CA LEU A 387 0.63 -20.80 -5.72
C LEU A 387 0.13 -19.71 -6.69
N PRO A 388 0.33 -18.41 -6.39
CA PRO A 388 -0.11 -17.32 -7.28
C PRO A 388 0.41 -17.48 -8.72
N GLU A 389 1.55 -18.14 -8.88
CA GLU A 389 2.28 -18.39 -10.12
C GLU A 389 1.74 -19.56 -10.96
N ALA A 390 0.87 -20.42 -10.42
CA ALA A 390 0.36 -21.59 -11.13
C ALA A 390 -1.09 -21.44 -11.65
N HIS A 391 -1.74 -20.29 -11.40
CA HIS A 391 -3.15 -20.08 -11.73
C HIS A 391 -3.32 -19.26 -13.03
N PRO A 392 -4.44 -19.34 -13.76
CA PRO A 392 -4.80 -18.34 -14.79
C PRO A 392 -4.71 -16.87 -14.32
N VAL A 393 -4.84 -16.65 -13.00
CA VAL A 393 -4.63 -15.36 -12.33
C VAL A 393 -3.17 -14.88 -12.45
N ALA A 394 -2.22 -15.81 -12.59
CA ALA A 394 -0.81 -15.51 -12.79
C ALA A 394 -0.61 -14.65 -14.03
N ILE A 395 -1.30 -14.91 -15.15
CA ILE A 395 -1.17 -14.06 -16.34
C ILE A 395 -1.75 -12.66 -16.10
N ALA A 396 -2.86 -12.55 -15.38
CA ALA A 396 -3.40 -11.25 -15.01
C ALA A 396 -2.40 -10.44 -14.13
N ALA A 397 -1.61 -11.11 -13.29
CA ALA A 397 -0.60 -10.49 -12.43
C ALA A 397 0.74 -10.24 -13.14
N PHE A 398 1.34 -11.27 -13.76
CA PHE A 398 2.62 -11.21 -14.45
C PHE A 398 2.56 -10.43 -15.76
N GLY A 399 1.37 -10.25 -16.35
CA GLY A 399 1.11 -9.55 -17.60
C GLY A 399 1.61 -10.24 -18.86
N THR A 400 2.77 -10.92 -18.80
CA THR A 400 3.30 -11.75 -19.88
C THR A 400 3.65 -13.15 -19.40
N ARG A 401 3.56 -14.11 -20.33
CA ARG A 401 4.05 -15.47 -20.10
C ARG A 401 5.56 -15.49 -19.86
N ARG A 402 6.30 -14.61 -20.54
CA ARG A 402 7.74 -14.43 -20.33
C ARG A 402 8.06 -14.09 -18.87
N ASN A 403 7.42 -13.06 -18.32
CA ASN A 403 7.65 -12.64 -16.93
C ASN A 403 7.38 -13.78 -15.94
N GLN A 404 6.28 -14.51 -16.14
CA GLN A 404 5.94 -15.69 -15.33
C GLN A 404 7.02 -16.79 -15.40
N MET A 405 7.45 -17.16 -16.62
CA MET A 405 8.42 -18.24 -16.81
C MET A 405 9.82 -17.84 -16.34
N GLU A 406 10.22 -16.58 -16.51
CA GLU A 406 11.46 -16.05 -15.95
C GLU A 406 11.47 -16.06 -14.42
N TYR A 407 10.34 -15.71 -13.78
CA TYR A 407 10.21 -15.85 -12.33
C TYR A 407 10.36 -17.30 -11.87
N LEU A 408 9.63 -18.24 -12.49
CA LEU A 408 9.67 -19.66 -12.13
C LEU A 408 11.08 -20.26 -12.25
N ALA A 409 11.79 -19.93 -13.33
CA ALA A 409 13.17 -20.38 -13.53
C ALA A 409 14.12 -19.84 -12.45
N ARG A 410 14.02 -18.54 -12.12
CA ARG A 410 14.84 -17.93 -11.06
C ARG A 410 14.50 -18.49 -9.68
N LEU A 411 13.22 -18.72 -9.37
CA LEU A 411 12.79 -19.30 -8.10
C LEU A 411 13.37 -20.70 -7.90
N GLU A 412 13.27 -21.57 -8.92
CA GLU A 412 13.84 -22.92 -8.83
C GLU A 412 15.37 -22.89 -8.72
N THR A 413 16.02 -21.97 -9.44
CA THR A 413 17.47 -21.76 -9.35
C THR A 413 17.87 -21.38 -7.93
N HIS A 414 17.16 -20.42 -7.33
CA HIS A 414 17.39 -19.99 -5.95
C HIS A 414 17.20 -21.14 -4.95
N ASP A 415 16.18 -21.97 -5.14
CA ASP A 415 15.94 -23.13 -4.27
C ASP A 415 17.03 -24.18 -4.38
N MET A 416 17.48 -24.48 -5.60
CA MET A 416 18.59 -25.41 -5.83
C MET A 416 19.89 -24.86 -5.20
N MET A 417 20.15 -23.55 -5.33
CA MET A 417 21.28 -22.91 -4.67
C MET A 417 21.27 -23.10 -3.16
N ILE A 418 20.11 -22.96 -2.51
CA ILE A 418 19.97 -23.23 -1.07
C ILE A 418 20.26 -24.70 -0.76
N GLN A 419 19.73 -25.64 -1.55
CA GLN A 419 19.96 -27.07 -1.33
C GLN A 419 21.43 -27.46 -1.50
N VAL A 420 22.11 -26.94 -2.51
CA VAL A 420 23.54 -27.18 -2.76
C VAL A 420 24.40 -26.61 -1.63
N ARG A 421 24.05 -25.44 -1.08
CA ARG A 421 24.73 -24.86 0.08
C ARG A 421 24.58 -25.71 1.34
N ILE A 422 23.43 -26.35 1.52
CA ILE A 422 23.16 -27.23 2.67
C ILE A 422 23.81 -28.61 2.47
N ASN A 423 23.74 -29.16 1.26
CA ASN A 423 24.24 -30.46 0.90
C ASN A 423 25.26 -30.35 -0.24
N THR A 424 26.54 -30.32 0.12
CA THR A 424 27.66 -30.19 -0.82
C THR A 424 27.84 -31.37 -1.76
N ALA A 425 27.10 -32.47 -1.58
CA ALA A 425 27.08 -33.58 -2.54
C ALA A 425 26.21 -33.29 -3.77
N LEU A 426 25.34 -32.28 -3.71
CA LEU A 426 24.54 -31.84 -4.86
C LEU A 426 25.39 -30.95 -5.77
N ILE A 427 25.29 -31.19 -7.08
CA ILE A 427 25.94 -30.37 -8.10
C ILE A 427 24.93 -29.35 -8.61
N MET A 428 25.28 -28.07 -8.57
CA MET A 428 24.46 -27.00 -9.12
C MET A 428 24.34 -27.13 -10.65
N PRO A 429 23.14 -27.24 -11.23
CA PRO A 429 22.96 -27.19 -12.68
C PRO A 429 23.33 -25.82 -13.27
N SER A 430 23.66 -25.77 -14.56
CA SER A 430 23.95 -24.51 -15.25
C SER A 430 22.69 -23.66 -15.44
N ALA A 431 22.87 -22.34 -15.64
CA ALA A 431 21.77 -21.44 -15.96
C ALA A 431 20.99 -21.88 -17.23
N ASP A 432 21.69 -22.37 -18.26
CA ASP A 432 21.09 -22.93 -19.47
C ASP A 432 20.15 -24.10 -19.18
N TRP A 433 20.46 -24.94 -18.20
CA TRP A 433 19.62 -26.07 -17.83
C TRP A 433 18.26 -25.59 -17.31
N PHE A 434 18.26 -24.60 -16.41
CA PHE A 434 17.02 -24.01 -15.89
C PHE A 434 16.24 -23.27 -17.00
N ALA A 435 16.92 -22.50 -17.85
CA ALA A 435 16.29 -21.84 -18.98
C ALA A 435 15.63 -22.84 -19.94
N HIS A 436 16.31 -23.96 -20.23
CA HIS A 436 15.77 -25.01 -21.08
C HIS A 436 14.56 -25.72 -20.44
N LYS A 437 14.59 -25.95 -19.13
CA LYS A 437 13.50 -26.57 -18.37
C LYS A 437 12.23 -25.72 -18.40
N TRP A 438 12.36 -24.41 -18.26
CA TRP A 438 11.25 -23.45 -18.17
C TRP A 438 10.90 -22.77 -19.50
N ARG A 439 11.27 -23.40 -20.62
CA ARG A 439 10.86 -22.95 -21.96
C ARG A 439 9.33 -22.95 -22.11
N TRP A 440 8.82 -22.06 -22.95
CA TRP A 440 7.40 -22.02 -23.28
C TRP A 440 7.19 -21.86 -24.79
N ARG A 441 5.94 -22.07 -25.21
CA ARG A 441 5.51 -21.87 -26.60
C ARG A 441 4.67 -20.60 -26.69
N GLU A 442 4.99 -19.74 -27.65
CA GLU A 442 4.18 -18.57 -28.01
C GLU A 442 3.04 -18.97 -28.95
N GLU A 443 2.11 -18.04 -29.20
CA GLU A 443 0.95 -18.28 -30.07
C GLU A 443 1.33 -18.63 -31.51
N ASP A 444 2.42 -18.07 -32.02
CA ASP A 444 2.97 -18.35 -33.35
C ASP A 444 3.66 -19.73 -33.45
N GLY A 445 3.72 -20.47 -32.34
CA GLY A 445 4.36 -21.77 -32.25
C GLY A 445 5.86 -21.71 -31.93
N GLY A 446 6.46 -20.53 -31.85
CA GLY A 446 7.86 -20.31 -31.47
C GLY A 446 8.13 -20.79 -30.05
N ILE A 447 9.30 -21.41 -29.84
CA ILE A 447 9.74 -21.84 -28.51
C ILE A 447 10.66 -20.76 -27.94
N MET A 448 10.28 -20.23 -26.79
CA MET A 448 11.00 -19.19 -26.08
C MET A 448 11.62 -19.76 -24.81
N THR A 449 12.69 -19.13 -24.33
CA THR A 449 13.40 -19.51 -23.11
C THR A 449 13.60 -18.31 -22.19
N PRO A 450 13.61 -18.51 -20.86
CA PRO A 450 14.01 -17.48 -19.90
C PRO A 450 15.43 -16.95 -20.17
N SER A 451 15.71 -15.73 -19.72
CA SER A 451 17.05 -15.15 -19.81
C SER A 451 18.07 -15.95 -18.99
N VAL A 452 19.04 -16.56 -19.68
CA VAL A 452 20.18 -17.28 -19.08
C VAL A 452 20.99 -16.36 -18.17
N SER A 453 21.23 -15.11 -18.57
CA SER A 453 22.01 -14.17 -17.76
C SER A 453 21.34 -13.79 -16.44
N ARG A 454 20.00 -13.65 -16.44
CA ARG A 454 19.25 -13.39 -15.20
C ARG A 454 19.25 -14.59 -14.26
N ILE A 455 19.15 -15.80 -14.81
CA ILE A 455 19.29 -17.02 -14.03
C ILE A 455 20.71 -17.12 -13.45
N GLN A 456 21.73 -16.86 -14.26
CA GLN A 456 23.12 -16.87 -13.81
C GLN A 456 23.36 -15.88 -12.67
N ALA A 457 22.76 -14.68 -12.71
CA ALA A 457 22.83 -13.73 -11.61
C ALA A 457 22.27 -14.27 -10.28
N VAL A 458 21.27 -15.16 -10.31
CA VAL A 458 20.76 -15.86 -9.10
C VAL A 458 21.80 -16.86 -8.58
N ILE A 459 22.49 -17.56 -9.48
CA ILE A 459 23.56 -18.52 -9.14
C ILE A 459 24.75 -17.79 -8.52
N ASP A 460 25.18 -16.70 -9.15
CA ASP A 460 26.30 -15.86 -8.70
C ASP A 460 25.96 -15.21 -7.35
N GLY A 461 24.69 -14.86 -7.14
CA GLY A 461 24.22 -14.18 -5.96
C GLY A 461 24.75 -12.74 -5.88
N LEU A 462 24.63 -12.15 -4.68
CA LEU A 462 25.13 -10.81 -4.42
C LEU A 462 26.58 -10.90 -3.93
N SER A 463 27.47 -10.06 -4.46
CA SER A 463 28.83 -9.91 -3.96
C SER A 463 28.83 -9.31 -2.54
N ASP A 464 29.89 -9.52 -1.77
CA ASP A 464 30.02 -8.94 -0.42
C ASP A 464 30.00 -7.40 -0.46
N GLU A 465 30.61 -6.80 -1.47
CA GLU A 465 30.62 -5.35 -1.69
C GLU A 465 29.21 -4.83 -1.98
N ASP A 466 28.49 -5.47 -2.91
CA ASP A 466 27.11 -5.08 -3.24
C ASP A 466 26.16 -5.28 -2.04
N ALA A 467 26.38 -6.32 -1.22
CA ALA A 467 25.60 -6.59 -0.01
C ALA A 467 25.83 -5.54 1.09
N GLN A 468 27.08 -5.12 1.29
CA GLN A 468 27.44 -4.05 2.22
C GLN A 468 26.87 -2.71 1.74
N TRP A 469 27.02 -2.41 0.45
CA TRP A 469 26.43 -1.22 -0.15
C TRP A 469 24.91 -1.17 0.06
N TYR A 470 24.21 -2.27 -0.24
CA TYR A 470 22.75 -2.32 -0.10
C TYR A 470 22.32 -2.14 1.35
N THR A 471 23.06 -2.73 2.29
CA THR A 471 22.79 -2.57 3.73
C THR A 471 22.93 -1.11 4.16
N ALA A 472 24.03 -0.44 3.78
CA ALA A 472 24.26 0.96 4.08
C ALA A 472 23.24 1.90 3.41
N TYR A 473 22.92 1.66 2.14
CA TYR A 473 21.92 2.45 1.41
C TYR A 473 20.53 2.30 2.02
N LYS A 474 20.15 1.09 2.44
CA LYS A 474 18.89 0.82 3.15
C LYS A 474 18.81 1.56 4.47
N GLU A 475 19.86 1.52 5.29
CA GLU A 475 19.91 2.26 6.56
C GLU A 475 19.76 3.76 6.31
N LYS A 476 20.53 4.30 5.36
CA LYS A 476 20.42 5.71 4.96
C LYS A 476 19.02 6.11 4.50
N CYS A 477 18.35 5.28 3.71
CA CYS A 477 16.96 5.52 3.30
C CYS A 477 15.97 5.48 4.46
N GLU A 478 16.22 4.69 5.50
CA GLU A 478 15.36 4.61 6.68
C GLU A 478 15.60 5.77 7.66
N ASP A 479 16.83 6.25 7.78
CA ASP A 479 17.25 7.31 8.72
C ASP A 479 16.73 8.70 8.34
N ILE A 480 16.48 8.94 7.05
CA ILE A 480 15.94 10.21 6.56
C ILE A 480 14.43 10.37 6.76
N LEU A 481 13.73 9.35 7.29
CA LEU A 481 12.28 9.36 7.46
C LEU A 481 11.88 10.02 8.78
N SER A 482 11.05 11.06 8.72
CA SER A 482 10.49 11.70 9.92
C SER A 482 9.59 10.76 10.74
N MET A 483 8.98 9.75 10.10
CA MET A 483 8.24 8.70 10.77
C MET A 483 7.98 7.55 9.81
N LYS A 484 7.72 6.36 10.38
CA LYS A 484 7.30 5.18 9.63
C LYS A 484 5.78 4.92 9.74
N TRP A 485 5.14 5.46 10.79
CA TRP A 485 3.74 5.27 11.14
C TRP A 485 3.21 6.51 11.88
N PHE A 486 1.90 6.77 11.78
CA PHE A 486 1.19 7.73 12.63
C PHE A 486 0.82 7.05 13.95
N GLY A 487 1.78 6.98 14.87
CA GLY A 487 1.66 6.19 16.09
C GLY A 487 1.62 4.68 15.76
N ARG A 488 0.47 4.04 15.98
CA ARG A 488 0.27 2.59 15.68
C ARG A 488 -0.49 2.34 14.37
N GLN A 489 -0.79 3.38 13.59
CA GLN A 489 -1.61 3.31 12.38
C GLN A 489 -0.89 3.91 11.19
N LYS A 490 -1.17 3.40 9.98
CA LYS A 490 -0.56 3.91 8.73
C LYS A 490 -1.22 5.23 8.28
N ASN A 491 -2.44 5.48 8.75
CA ASN A 491 -3.23 6.66 8.41
C ASN A 491 -3.12 7.68 9.55
N GLY A 492 -3.09 8.95 9.18
CA GLY A 492 -3.10 10.07 10.11
C GLY A 492 -4.35 10.93 9.94
N ASN A 493 -4.63 11.76 10.94
CA ASN A 493 -5.64 12.81 10.79
C ASN A 493 -5.04 13.98 10.02
N SER A 494 -5.85 14.61 9.16
CA SER A 494 -5.49 15.87 8.50
C SER A 494 -6.11 17.06 9.23
N HIS A 495 -5.27 18.01 9.63
CA HIS A 495 -5.66 19.27 10.26
C HIS A 495 -5.51 20.40 9.25
N TRP A 496 -6.63 20.89 8.73
CA TRP A 496 -6.62 21.92 7.70
C TRP A 496 -6.71 23.32 8.30
N VAL A 497 -5.70 24.14 8.05
CA VAL A 497 -5.55 25.47 8.66
C VAL A 497 -5.61 26.59 7.62
N SER A 498 -6.01 27.79 8.04
CA SER A 498 -5.90 28.98 7.19
C SER A 498 -4.44 29.39 7.00
N THR A 499 -4.15 30.24 6.01
CA THR A 499 -2.79 30.76 5.75
C THR A 499 -2.22 31.47 6.99
N GLN A 500 -3.06 32.17 7.75
CA GLN A 500 -2.64 32.87 8.96
C GLN A 500 -2.31 31.92 10.11
N GLU A 501 -2.85 30.70 10.12
CA GLU A 501 -2.77 29.72 11.20
C GLU A 501 -1.76 28.61 10.96
N ILE A 502 -0.93 28.72 9.92
CA ILE A 502 0.15 27.75 9.69
C ILE A 502 1.08 27.71 10.91
N GLY A 503 1.35 26.51 11.41
CA GLY A 503 2.09 26.24 12.64
C GLY A 503 1.24 26.16 13.90
N SER A 504 -0.03 26.51 13.86
CA SER A 504 -0.89 26.57 15.05
C SER A 504 -1.08 25.23 15.75
N THR A 505 -1.03 24.11 15.01
CA THR A 505 -1.24 22.77 15.58
C THR A 505 -0.06 22.29 16.44
N PHE A 506 1.06 23.00 16.42
CA PHE A 506 2.27 22.64 17.14
C PHE A 506 3.02 23.85 17.74
N ALA A 507 2.34 25.00 17.87
CA ALA A 507 2.96 26.24 18.35
C ALA A 507 3.46 26.15 19.81
N ASP A 508 2.74 25.40 20.65
CA ASP A 508 3.01 25.28 22.09
C ASP A 508 3.84 24.04 22.45
N ALA A 509 4.32 23.29 21.46
CA ALA A 509 5.02 22.02 21.68
C ALA A 509 6.54 22.22 21.78
N ASP A 510 7.15 21.70 22.85
CA ASP A 510 8.60 21.73 23.01
C ASP A 510 9.26 20.62 22.15
N PRO A 511 10.16 20.98 21.20
CA PRO A 511 10.86 20.00 20.39
C PRO A 511 11.88 19.15 21.17
N SER A 512 12.31 19.61 22.35
CA SER A 512 13.24 18.90 23.23
C SER A 512 12.57 17.91 24.17
N GLU A 513 11.26 18.03 24.37
CA GLU A 513 10.48 17.07 25.14
C GLU A 513 10.52 15.70 24.45
N GLN A 514 11.11 14.73 25.13
CA GLN A 514 11.03 13.34 24.68
C GLN A 514 9.58 12.89 24.74
N THR A 515 9.15 12.19 23.70
CA THR A 515 7.87 11.49 23.73
C THR A 515 7.84 10.58 24.96
N THR A 516 6.90 10.75 25.89
CA THR A 516 6.68 9.82 27.02
C THR A 516 6.19 8.43 26.56
N ALA A 517 6.04 8.25 25.25
CA ALA A 517 5.75 6.98 24.62
C ALA A 517 6.97 6.06 24.72
N GLU A 518 6.81 4.98 25.49
CA GLU A 518 7.76 3.86 25.55
C GLU A 518 8.26 3.49 24.14
N ALA A 519 9.57 3.40 23.99
CA ALA A 519 10.21 3.00 22.74
C ALA A 519 9.52 1.76 22.15
N GLN A 520 9.34 1.72 20.83
CA GLN A 520 8.71 0.59 20.11
C GLN A 520 9.29 -0.79 20.53
N LYS A 521 10.57 -0.83 20.95
CA LYS A 521 11.22 -2.02 21.51
C LYS A 521 10.54 -2.50 22.81
N ASP A 522 10.19 -1.61 23.73
CA ASP A 522 9.52 -1.92 24.99
C ASP A 522 8.04 -2.23 24.80
N PHE A 523 7.37 -1.57 23.85
CA PHE A 523 6.02 -1.96 23.43
C PHE A 523 5.97 -3.34 22.80
N ASN A 524 6.90 -3.69 21.90
CA ASN A 524 7.01 -5.03 21.30
C ASN A 524 7.44 -6.10 22.32
N LYS A 525 8.13 -5.70 23.39
CA LYS A 525 8.45 -6.56 24.55
C LYS A 525 7.21 -6.78 25.42
N ARG A 526 6.37 -5.76 25.61
CA ARG A 526 5.08 -5.83 26.33
C ARG A 526 3.95 -6.49 25.55
N LEU A 527 3.93 -6.42 24.22
CA LEU A 527 2.96 -7.14 23.37
C LEU A 527 3.12 -8.66 23.49
N ARG A 528 4.34 -9.14 23.76
CA ARG A 528 4.58 -10.54 24.15
C ARG A 528 4.04 -10.88 25.54
N HIS A 529 3.75 -9.88 26.37
CA HIS A 529 3.15 -9.99 27.70
C HIS A 529 1.64 -9.67 27.75
N PHE A 530 1.02 -9.21 26.65
CA PHE A 530 -0.45 -8.97 26.56
C PHE A 530 -1.28 -10.26 26.46
N THR A 531 -0.69 -11.39 26.86
CA THR A 531 -1.32 -12.68 27.11
C THR A 531 -1.61 -12.91 28.59
N ASP A 532 -1.55 -11.89 29.45
CA ASP A 532 -1.91 -12.09 30.86
C ASP A 532 -3.44 -12.07 31.04
N ILE A 533 -4.02 -13.26 31.10
CA ILE A 533 -5.46 -13.51 31.16
C ILE A 533 -6.12 -12.85 32.38
N VAL A 534 -5.34 -12.57 33.43
CA VAL A 534 -5.78 -11.94 34.68
C VAL A 534 -6.17 -10.48 34.46
N VAL A 535 -5.38 -9.72 33.70
CA VAL A 535 -5.65 -8.30 33.41
C VAL A 535 -6.90 -8.14 32.54
N LEU A 536 -7.05 -9.01 31.54
CA LEU A 536 -8.21 -9.00 30.65
C LEU A 536 -9.52 -9.31 31.39
N LYS A 537 -9.50 -10.27 32.32
CA LYS A 537 -10.67 -10.60 33.13
C LYS A 537 -11.07 -9.48 34.08
N ARG A 538 -10.10 -8.78 34.68
CA ARG A 538 -10.35 -7.65 35.58
C ARG A 538 -10.99 -6.46 34.85
N GLN A 539 -10.57 -6.19 33.61
CA GLN A 539 -11.03 -5.03 32.85
C GLN A 539 -12.33 -5.28 32.07
N TYR A 540 -12.54 -6.50 31.58
CA TYR A 540 -13.63 -6.81 30.64
C TYR A 540 -14.54 -7.97 31.08
N GLY A 541 -14.35 -8.51 32.27
CA GLY A 541 -15.13 -9.63 32.82
C GLY A 541 -14.60 -11.00 32.40
N ASN A 542 -15.19 -12.08 32.95
CA ASN A 542 -14.68 -13.44 32.81
C ASN A 542 -14.69 -13.98 31.36
N LYS A 543 -15.57 -13.47 30.50
CA LYS A 543 -15.67 -13.83 29.07
C LYS A 543 -15.55 -12.59 28.17
N PRO A 544 -14.35 -12.02 28.02
CA PRO A 544 -14.17 -10.74 27.35
C PRO A 544 -14.28 -10.83 25.83
N PHE A 545 -14.24 -12.02 25.23
CA PHE A 545 -14.27 -12.20 23.78
C PHE A 545 -15.66 -12.60 23.28
N LYS A 546 -16.36 -11.70 22.59
CA LYS A 546 -17.65 -11.99 21.93
C LYS A 546 -17.41 -12.52 20.52
N CYS A 547 -18.14 -13.55 20.12
CA CYS A 547 -18.14 -14.06 18.75
C CYS A 547 -18.58 -12.94 17.78
N PRO A 548 -17.88 -12.70 16.66
CA PRO A 548 -18.29 -11.67 15.70
C PRO A 548 -19.59 -12.01 14.97
N SER A 549 -20.02 -13.28 15.00
CA SER A 549 -21.18 -13.79 14.25
C SER A 549 -22.37 -14.17 15.13
N CYS A 550 -22.25 -14.14 16.46
CA CYS A 550 -23.38 -14.38 17.37
C CYS A 550 -23.12 -13.80 18.78
N GLU A 551 -24.08 -13.97 19.69
CA GLU A 551 -23.98 -13.44 21.06
C GLU A 551 -23.10 -14.27 22.03
N ALA A 552 -22.49 -15.37 21.56
CA ALA A 552 -21.66 -16.23 22.42
C ALA A 552 -20.37 -15.53 22.85
N ARG A 553 -19.98 -15.68 24.13
CA ARG A 553 -18.77 -15.07 24.71
C ARG A 553 -17.83 -16.09 25.33
N PHE A 554 -16.53 -15.79 25.31
CA PHE A 554 -15.46 -16.73 25.69
C PHE A 554 -14.38 -16.05 26.54
N GLY A 555 -13.78 -16.82 27.44
CA GLY A 555 -12.66 -16.39 28.30
C GLY A 555 -11.34 -16.22 27.53
N THR A 556 -11.20 -16.87 26.39
CA THR A 556 -9.99 -16.83 25.56
C THR A 556 -10.33 -16.62 24.08
N LYS A 557 -9.43 -15.96 23.34
CA LYS A 557 -9.54 -15.81 21.88
C LYS A 557 -9.64 -17.17 21.18
N GLN A 558 -8.88 -18.16 21.67
CA GLN A 558 -8.87 -19.50 21.10
C GLN A 558 -10.22 -20.21 21.29
N GLY A 559 -10.86 -20.07 22.46
CA GLY A 559 -12.20 -20.62 22.69
C GLY A 559 -13.25 -19.99 21.75
N CYS A 560 -13.16 -18.68 21.53
CA CYS A 560 -14.04 -17.98 20.60
C CYS A 560 -13.84 -18.42 19.15
N LYS A 561 -12.59 -18.64 18.74
CA LYS A 561 -12.24 -19.14 17.41
C LYS A 561 -12.79 -20.55 17.18
N VAL A 562 -12.58 -21.45 18.14
CA VAL A 562 -13.09 -22.83 18.06
C VAL A 562 -14.61 -22.85 17.94
N HIS A 563 -15.31 -21.97 18.65
CA HIS A 563 -16.76 -21.84 18.49
C HIS A 563 -17.14 -21.34 17.09
N HIS A 564 -16.51 -20.27 16.60
CA HIS A 564 -16.79 -19.73 15.28
C HIS A 564 -16.55 -20.74 14.17
N ASP A 565 -15.43 -21.46 14.25
CA ASP A 565 -15.06 -22.50 13.29
C ASP A 565 -16.03 -23.69 13.29
N ARG A 566 -16.79 -23.89 14.37
CA ARG A 566 -17.79 -24.96 14.48
C ARG A 566 -19.20 -24.52 14.09
N GLN A 567 -19.59 -23.28 14.38
CA GLN A 567 -20.98 -22.84 14.28
C GLN A 567 -21.24 -21.87 13.13
N HIS A 568 -20.22 -21.12 12.68
CA HIS A 568 -20.38 -20.01 11.72
C HIS A 568 -19.48 -20.13 10.49
N LYS A 569 -18.63 -21.17 10.43
CA LYS A 569 -17.59 -21.35 9.39
C LYS A 569 -18.11 -21.41 7.95
N GLU A 570 -19.36 -21.82 7.75
CA GLU A 570 -19.95 -21.92 6.41
C GLU A 570 -20.58 -20.60 5.93
N THR A 571 -20.90 -19.69 6.85
CA THR A 571 -21.66 -18.47 6.59
C THR A 571 -20.87 -17.19 6.85
N HIS A 572 -19.84 -17.22 7.71
CA HIS A 572 -19.09 -16.05 8.13
C HIS A 572 -17.58 -16.31 8.26
N GLU A 573 -16.76 -15.39 7.74
CA GLU A 573 -15.31 -15.42 7.91
C GLU A 573 -14.92 -15.05 9.35
N TRP A 574 -13.91 -15.74 9.89
CA TRP A 574 -13.42 -15.48 11.25
C TRP A 574 -12.78 -14.09 11.33
N GLN A 575 -13.32 -13.27 12.22
CA GLN A 575 -12.72 -12.01 12.61
C GLN A 575 -12.21 -12.15 14.04
N ILE A 576 -10.97 -11.73 14.30
CA ILE A 576 -10.40 -11.79 15.65
C ILE A 576 -11.17 -10.80 16.53
N PRO A 577 -11.88 -11.28 17.57
CA PRO A 577 -12.67 -10.39 18.40
C PRO A 577 -11.75 -9.60 19.33
N SER A 578 -11.99 -8.29 19.40
CA SER A 578 -11.43 -7.44 20.44
C SER A 578 -12.11 -7.73 21.78
N PRO A 579 -11.39 -7.62 22.91
CA PRO A 579 -12.00 -7.67 24.24
C PRO A 579 -13.12 -6.61 24.34
N SER A 580 -14.26 -7.00 24.89
CA SER A 580 -15.37 -6.09 25.21
C SER A 580 -16.01 -6.53 26.52
N LEU A 581 -16.70 -5.60 27.19
CA LEU A 581 -17.33 -5.85 28.49
C LEU A 581 -18.30 -7.03 28.42
N ASP A 582 -18.05 -8.04 29.25
CA ASP A 582 -18.97 -9.14 29.54
C ASP A 582 -20.22 -8.56 30.22
N PRO A 583 -21.44 -8.81 29.71
CA PRO A 583 -22.68 -8.33 30.33
C PRO A 583 -22.85 -8.75 31.80
N THR A 584 -22.17 -9.82 32.23
CA THR A 584 -22.18 -10.27 33.63
C THR A 584 -21.19 -9.51 34.54
N HIS A 585 -20.34 -8.66 33.97
CA HIS A 585 -19.30 -7.91 34.69
C HIS A 585 -19.88 -6.87 35.65
N GLN A 586 -21.05 -6.29 35.34
CA GLN A 586 -21.72 -5.31 36.22
C GLN A 586 -22.41 -5.94 37.44
N LEU A 587 -22.77 -7.23 37.40
CA LEU A 587 -23.38 -7.92 38.55
C LEU A 587 -22.36 -8.25 39.65
N GLN A 588 -21.08 -8.45 39.32
CA GLN A 588 -20.05 -8.80 40.30
C GLN A 588 -19.46 -7.58 41.03
N ALA A 589 -19.52 -6.38 40.44
CA ALA A 589 -19.09 -5.15 41.12
C ALA A 589 -20.13 -4.67 42.16
N GLU A 590 -21.42 -4.95 41.95
CA GLU A 590 -22.50 -4.61 42.90
C GLU A 590 -22.70 -5.65 44.01
N LEU A 591 -22.29 -6.91 43.79
CA LEU A 591 -22.29 -7.96 44.82
C LEU A 591 -21.07 -7.86 45.75
N ALA A 592 -19.92 -7.38 45.26
CA ALA A 592 -18.73 -7.17 46.09
C ALA A 592 -18.83 -5.97 47.05
N SER A 593 -19.87 -5.14 46.93
CA SER A 593 -20.17 -4.06 47.89
C SER A 593 -21.24 -4.42 48.92
N ASN A 594 -21.78 -5.67 48.91
CA ASN A 594 -22.93 -6.06 49.73
C ASN A 594 -22.75 -7.35 50.55
N GLU A 595 -21.53 -7.88 50.69
CA GLU A 595 -21.26 -9.00 51.61
C GLU A 595 -20.11 -8.65 52.57
N ASP A 596 -20.36 -7.68 53.45
CA ASP A 596 -19.78 -7.68 54.79
C ASP A 596 -20.65 -8.62 55.64
N GLY A 597 -20.22 -9.85 55.86
CA GLY A 597 -20.97 -10.82 56.65
C GLY A 597 -20.26 -12.16 56.82
N GLU A 598 -19.47 -12.25 57.87
CA GLU A 598 -19.02 -13.42 58.67
C GLU A 598 -19.42 -14.85 58.20
N GLY A 599 -18.42 -15.75 58.14
CA GLY A 599 -18.67 -17.21 58.16
C GLY A 599 -17.46 -18.07 57.78
N GLU A 600 -16.94 -18.83 58.75
CA GLU A 600 -15.78 -19.74 58.73
C GLU A 600 -15.91 -21.00 57.86
N GLU A 601 -14.73 -21.58 57.51
CA GLU A 601 -14.42 -23.02 57.31
C GLU A 601 -15.16 -23.80 56.18
N ALA A 602 -14.63 -24.84 55.50
CA ALA A 602 -13.46 -25.70 55.61
C ALA A 602 -13.13 -26.34 54.24
N ALA A 603 -11.96 -26.97 54.16
CA ALA A 603 -11.50 -27.82 53.06
C ALA A 603 -12.32 -29.11 52.88
N ALA A 604 -12.41 -29.63 51.64
CA ALA A 604 -12.53 -31.06 51.38
C ALA A 604 -12.18 -31.43 49.92
N GLU A 605 -11.28 -32.41 49.80
CA GLU A 605 -11.00 -33.22 48.61
C GLU A 605 -12.17 -34.14 48.24
N THR A 606 -12.24 -34.58 46.96
CA THR A 606 -12.57 -35.95 46.46
C THR A 606 -12.76 -35.84 44.93
N SER A 607 -11.93 -36.40 44.05
CA SER A 607 -11.74 -37.82 43.64
C SER A 607 -12.96 -38.48 42.94
N GLY A 608 -12.77 -38.82 41.66
CA GLY A 608 -13.24 -40.04 40.98
C GLY A 608 -14.74 -40.25 40.72
N GLU A 609 -15.13 -40.46 39.46
CA GLU A 609 -15.56 -41.80 38.97
C GLU A 609 -16.05 -41.75 37.51
N ASP A 610 -15.59 -42.75 36.75
CA ASP A 610 -16.05 -43.17 35.43
C ASP A 610 -17.51 -43.66 35.46
N LYS A 611 -18.27 -43.47 34.36
CA LYS A 611 -19.25 -44.46 33.87
C LYS A 611 -19.41 -44.43 32.35
N GLU A 612 -19.15 -45.57 31.74
CA GLU A 612 -19.49 -45.96 30.37
C GLU A 612 -20.98 -46.30 30.18
N ALA A 613 -21.40 -46.16 28.91
CA ALA A 613 -22.37 -46.94 28.13
C ALA A 613 -23.88 -47.00 28.49
N SER A 614 -24.71 -46.63 27.50
CA SER A 614 -25.79 -47.48 26.99
C SER A 614 -26.24 -47.05 25.58
N GLU A 615 -26.34 -48.03 24.69
CA GLU A 615 -27.00 -48.02 23.38
C GLU A 615 -28.51 -47.76 23.54
N ASP A 616 -29.17 -47.07 22.60
CA ASP A 616 -30.06 -47.71 21.61
C ASP A 616 -30.93 -46.72 20.81
N GLU A 617 -31.28 -47.19 19.61
CA GLU A 617 -32.41 -46.82 18.73
C GLU A 617 -32.39 -45.52 17.88
N ALA A 618 -32.22 -45.75 16.56
CA ALA A 618 -32.81 -44.94 15.49
C ALA A 618 -34.23 -45.44 15.15
N PRO A 619 -35.09 -44.62 14.53
CA PRO A 619 -35.57 -45.02 13.20
C PRO A 619 -35.87 -43.91 12.17
N LEU A 620 -35.58 -44.27 10.91
CA LEU A 620 -36.42 -44.20 9.70
C LEU A 620 -36.83 -42.85 9.04
N ILE A 621 -36.10 -42.61 7.94
CA ILE A 621 -36.48 -42.15 6.59
C ILE A 621 -37.98 -42.19 6.22
N GLN A 622 -38.49 -41.09 5.63
CA GLN A 622 -39.58 -41.14 4.63
C GLN A 622 -39.19 -40.43 3.32
N LYS A 623 -39.38 -41.15 2.21
CA LYS A 623 -39.09 -40.81 0.81
C LYS A 623 -40.25 -40.10 0.12
N ARG A 624 -39.87 -39.32 -0.90
CA ARG A 624 -40.68 -38.73 -1.98
C ARG A 624 -41.68 -39.71 -2.62
N LYS A 625 -42.84 -39.18 -3.03
CA LYS A 625 -43.80 -39.82 -3.93
C LYS A 625 -43.82 -39.05 -5.26
N ARG A 626 -43.60 -39.77 -6.37
CA ARG A 626 -43.87 -39.34 -7.75
C ARG A 626 -45.24 -39.94 -8.12
N THR A 627 -46.08 -39.17 -8.77
CA THR A 627 -47.38 -39.61 -9.33
C THR A 627 -47.28 -39.56 -10.85
N GLU A 628 -47.63 -40.68 -11.49
CA GLU A 628 -48.11 -40.74 -12.87
C GLU A 628 -49.44 -41.50 -12.82
N ASP A 629 -50.45 -40.95 -13.49
CA ASP A 629 -51.38 -41.69 -14.36
C ASP A 629 -52.34 -40.68 -15.01
N SER A 630 -52.09 -40.37 -16.29
CA SER A 630 -52.99 -40.31 -17.46
C SER A 630 -52.48 -39.36 -18.54
#